data_AF-A0A7Y4WXI5-F1
#
_entry.id   AF-A0A7Y4WXI5-F1
#
_cell.length_a   1.000
_cell.length_b   1.000
_cell.length_c   1.000
_cell.angle_alpha   90.00
_cell.angle_beta   90.00
_cell.angle_gamma   90.00
#
_symmetry.space_group_name_H-M   'P 1'
#
loop_
_entity.id
_entity.type
_entity.pdbx_description
1 polymer ?
#
loop_
_entity_poly.entity_id
_entity_poly.type
_entity_poly.pdbx_seq_one_letter_code
_entity_poly.pdbx_strand_id
1 'polypeptide(L)'
;MAAPVVAGAAALMIQVNSKLTPNLVKAILTYSAQPMTGYNTLEQGAGSLNVDGAIRITKLIKTTIPTTNGTAMLSASLPTSQTSTIAGQSIYWGKGVVTNFGFLRGDDLMNKWQKMYASGVLVGDGTPFAGSSISLSSTMTSGTLNLYQGAFTNNGVLVGDGTLYLSANAMGGSPTPFLNAQGVLVSDGVLVGDGVLVGDGVLVGDGVLVGDGTAWLGDNTISMLPR
;
A
#
# COMPACT_ATOMS: atom_id res chain seq x y z
N MET A 1 -16.79 -3.36 -17.05
CA MET A 1 -16.22 -4.65 -17.54
C MET A 1 -14.69 -4.54 -17.61
N ALA A 2 -13.97 -4.84 -16.52
CA ALA A 2 -12.51 -4.68 -16.46
C ALA A 2 -11.74 -6.02 -16.38
N ALA A 3 -12.32 -7.04 -15.75
CA ALA A 3 -11.65 -8.33 -15.54
C ALA A 3 -11.19 -9.03 -16.84
N PRO A 4 -11.97 -9.06 -17.95
CA PRO A 4 -11.51 -9.67 -19.20
C PRO A 4 -10.30 -8.95 -19.81
N VAL A 5 -10.17 -7.64 -19.61
CA VAL A 5 -9.04 -6.85 -20.11
C VAL A 5 -7.76 -7.21 -19.34
N VAL A 6 -7.86 -7.35 -18.02
CA VAL A 6 -6.73 -7.79 -17.18
C VAL A 6 -6.32 -9.23 -17.54
N ALA A 7 -7.29 -10.12 -17.77
CA ALA A 7 -7.01 -11.48 -18.23
C ALA A 7 -6.31 -11.50 -19.59
N GLY A 8 -6.73 -10.65 -20.54
CA GLY A 8 -6.05 -10.49 -21.83
C GLY A 8 -4.61 -9.97 -21.69
N ALA A 9 -4.38 -9.01 -20.79
CA ALA A 9 -3.04 -8.51 -20.50
C ALA A 9 -2.13 -9.60 -19.90
N ALA A 10 -2.65 -10.39 -18.95
CA ALA A 10 -1.94 -11.54 -18.39
C ALA A 10 -1.63 -12.59 -19.46
N ALA A 11 -2.56 -12.85 -20.37
CA ALA A 11 -2.34 -13.77 -21.49
C ALA A 11 -1.21 -13.29 -22.42
N LEU A 12 -1.16 -11.99 -22.75
CA LEU A 12 -0.06 -11.41 -23.52
C LEU A 12 1.28 -11.56 -22.80
N MET A 13 1.33 -11.36 -21.48
CA MET A 13 2.55 -11.53 -20.70
C MET A 13 3.04 -12.98 -20.73
N ILE A 14 2.15 -13.95 -20.56
CA ILE A 14 2.47 -15.38 -20.62
C ILE A 14 2.91 -15.77 -22.04
N GLN A 15 2.33 -15.16 -23.07
CA GLN A 15 2.75 -15.37 -24.46
C GLN A 15 4.18 -14.86 -24.70
N VAL A 16 4.56 -13.73 -24.10
CA VAL A 16 5.92 -13.18 -24.18
C VAL A 16 6.92 -14.03 -23.39
N ASN A 17 6.54 -14.47 -22.18
CA ASN A 17 7.37 -15.32 -21.34
C ASN A 17 6.52 -16.37 -20.60
N SER A 18 6.57 -17.60 -21.09
CA SER A 18 5.81 -18.72 -20.52
C SER A 18 6.36 -19.25 -19.19
N LYS A 19 7.47 -18.68 -18.70
CA LYS A 19 8.10 -19.06 -17.43
C LYS A 19 7.71 -18.15 -16.27
N LEU A 20 6.88 -17.13 -16.52
CA LEU A 20 6.32 -16.31 -15.44
C LEU A 20 5.46 -17.17 -14.51
N THR A 21 5.67 -17.02 -13.21
CA THR A 21 4.77 -17.58 -12.21
C THR A 21 3.53 -16.69 -12.05
N PRO A 22 2.41 -17.21 -11.51
CA PRO A 22 1.23 -16.39 -11.23
C PRO A 22 1.54 -15.16 -10.35
N ASN A 23 2.41 -15.33 -9.36
CA ASN A 23 2.85 -14.24 -8.49
C ASN A 23 3.65 -13.18 -9.25
N LEU A 24 4.50 -13.59 -10.20
CA LEU A 24 5.27 -12.66 -11.01
C LEU A 24 4.38 -11.90 -11.98
N VAL A 25 3.38 -12.55 -12.58
CA VAL A 25 2.35 -11.88 -13.39
C VAL A 25 1.64 -10.82 -12.56
N LYS A 26 1.16 -11.19 -11.36
CA LYS A 26 0.51 -10.25 -10.43
C LYS A 26 1.43 -9.07 -10.10
N ALA A 27 2.68 -9.35 -9.74
CA ALA A 27 3.63 -8.33 -9.32
C ALA A 27 3.97 -7.34 -10.44
N ILE A 28 4.17 -7.83 -11.67
CA ILE A 28 4.42 -6.97 -12.83
C ILE A 28 3.22 -6.07 -13.10
N LEU A 29 2.00 -6.63 -13.08
CA LEU A 29 0.76 -5.87 -13.30
C LEU A 29 0.57 -4.77 -12.25
N THR A 30 0.80 -5.07 -10.97
CA THR A 30 0.70 -4.05 -9.90
C THR A 30 1.83 -3.02 -9.98
N TYR A 31 3.03 -3.45 -10.36
CA TYR A 31 4.20 -2.56 -10.42
C TYR A 31 4.08 -1.54 -11.56
N SER A 32 3.58 -1.96 -12.72
CA SER A 32 3.40 -1.08 -13.88
C SER A 32 2.10 -0.27 -13.83
N ALA A 33 1.15 -0.62 -12.96
CA ALA A 33 -0.14 0.06 -12.85
C ALA A 33 0.04 1.57 -12.63
N GLN A 34 -0.88 2.36 -13.17
CA GLN A 34 -0.92 3.80 -13.02
C GLN A 34 -1.77 4.18 -11.80
N PRO A 35 -1.19 4.77 -10.73
CA PRO A 35 -1.98 5.31 -9.64
C PRO A 35 -2.87 6.45 -10.12
N MET A 36 -4.15 6.42 -9.73
CA MET A 36 -5.14 7.43 -10.04
C MET A 36 -5.29 8.40 -8.87
N THR A 37 -5.16 9.70 -9.17
CA THR A 37 -5.38 10.78 -8.20
C THR A 37 -6.86 10.84 -7.82
N GLY A 38 -7.16 11.01 -6.53
CA GLY A 38 -8.52 11.19 -6.02
C GLY A 38 -9.30 9.89 -5.77
N TYR A 39 -8.68 8.72 -5.95
CA TYR A 39 -9.24 7.41 -5.60
C TYR A 39 -8.47 6.80 -4.45
N ASN A 40 -9.15 6.00 -3.64
CA ASN A 40 -8.53 5.27 -2.56
C ASN A 40 -7.97 3.91 -2.99
N THR A 41 -7.02 3.36 -2.23
CA THR A 41 -6.41 2.05 -2.50
C THR A 41 -7.41 0.89 -2.44
N LEU A 42 -8.56 1.02 -1.77
CA LEU A 42 -9.61 -0.01 -1.77
C LEU A 42 -10.35 -0.06 -3.12
N GLU A 43 -10.57 1.09 -3.74
CA GLU A 43 -11.24 1.22 -5.04
C GLU A 43 -10.29 0.92 -6.19
N GLN A 44 -9.09 1.49 -6.16
CA GLN A 44 -8.14 1.41 -7.28
C GLN A 44 -7.13 0.26 -7.16
N GLY A 45 -6.96 -0.33 -5.97
CA GLY A 45 -5.89 -1.29 -5.70
C GLY A 45 -4.51 -0.67 -5.95
N ALA A 46 -3.76 -1.24 -6.91
CA ALA A 46 -2.48 -0.68 -7.36
C ALA A 46 -2.61 0.45 -8.40
N GLY A 47 -3.83 0.71 -8.88
CA GLY A 47 -4.14 1.71 -9.91
C GLY A 47 -4.70 1.12 -11.20
N SER A 48 -4.75 1.95 -12.25
CA SER A 48 -5.22 1.59 -13.58
C SER A 48 -4.23 0.69 -14.33
N LEU A 49 -4.76 -0.27 -15.09
CA LEU A 49 -3.97 -1.23 -15.86
C LEU A 49 -3.10 -0.52 -16.91
N ASN A 50 -1.80 -0.79 -16.88
CA ASN A 50 -0.84 -0.33 -17.89
C ASN A 50 -0.16 -1.53 -18.56
N VAL A 51 -0.67 -1.90 -19.73
CA VAL A 51 -0.19 -3.06 -20.50
C VAL A 51 1.18 -2.81 -21.14
N ASP A 52 1.47 -1.57 -21.57
CA ASP A 52 2.78 -1.22 -22.14
C ASP A 52 3.91 -1.47 -21.12
N GLY A 53 3.75 -0.93 -19.91
CA GLY A 53 4.72 -1.11 -18.84
C GLY A 53 4.88 -2.59 -18.45
N ALA A 54 3.76 -3.32 -18.32
CA ALA A 54 3.77 -4.74 -17.97
C ALA A 54 4.55 -5.59 -18.99
N ILE A 55 4.32 -5.36 -20.29
CA ILE A 55 5.01 -6.12 -21.36
C ILE A 55 6.48 -5.74 -21.44
N ARG A 56 6.84 -4.46 -21.25
CA ARG A 56 8.24 -4.02 -21.21
C ARG A 56 9.02 -4.67 -20.08
N ILE A 57 8.44 -4.74 -18.88
CA ILE A 57 9.05 -5.47 -17.76
C ILE A 57 9.13 -6.97 -18.09
N THR A 58 8.06 -7.56 -18.62
CA THR A 58 8.02 -8.98 -18.96
C THR A 58 9.13 -9.40 -19.93
N LYS A 59 9.43 -8.58 -20.94
CA LYS A 59 10.53 -8.82 -21.90
C LYS A 59 11.92 -8.81 -21.24
N LEU A 60 12.06 -8.13 -20.10
CA LEU A 60 13.32 -8.06 -19.35
C LEU A 60 13.49 -9.23 -18.39
N ILE A 61 12.43 -9.94 -18.03
CA ILE A 61 12.51 -11.10 -17.14
C ILE A 61 13.22 -12.25 -17.86
N LYS A 62 14.26 -12.81 -17.23
CA LYS A 62 14.97 -13.99 -17.73
C LYS A 62 14.01 -15.17 -17.89
N THR A 63 14.20 -15.96 -18.95
CA THR A 63 13.46 -17.21 -19.17
C THR A 63 13.81 -18.27 -18.13
N THR A 64 15.06 -18.27 -17.63
CA THR A 64 15.46 -19.05 -16.45
C THR A 64 15.51 -18.13 -15.24
N ILE A 65 14.45 -18.17 -14.43
CA ILE A 65 14.31 -17.33 -13.23
C ILE A 65 15.23 -17.89 -12.12
N PRO A 66 16.16 -17.08 -11.57
CA PRO A 66 16.97 -17.50 -10.43
C PRO A 66 16.10 -17.85 -9.21
N THR A 67 16.52 -18.83 -8.41
CA THR A 67 15.81 -19.21 -7.17
C THR A 67 16.40 -18.53 -5.93
N THR A 68 17.59 -17.96 -6.06
CA THR A 68 18.29 -17.26 -4.98
C THR A 68 17.91 -15.78 -4.96
N ASN A 69 17.39 -15.32 -3.81
CA ASN A 69 17.04 -13.93 -3.59
C ASN A 69 18.27 -13.01 -3.73
N GLY A 70 18.10 -11.81 -4.27
CA GLY A 70 19.19 -10.85 -4.48
C GLY A 70 19.97 -11.05 -5.79
N THR A 71 19.79 -12.18 -6.48
CA THR A 71 20.34 -12.36 -7.84
C THR A 71 19.59 -11.44 -8.82
N ALA A 72 20.16 -11.09 -9.98
CA ALA A 72 19.41 -10.33 -10.98
C ALA A 72 18.44 -11.23 -11.75
N MET A 73 17.13 -11.02 -11.59
CA MET A 73 16.06 -11.65 -12.38
C MET A 73 15.91 -11.02 -13.77
N LEU A 74 16.31 -9.75 -13.90
CA LEU A 74 16.24 -9.02 -15.16
C LEU A 74 17.50 -9.24 -16.02
N SER A 75 17.32 -9.29 -17.34
CA SER A 75 18.40 -9.37 -18.33
C SER A 75 19.06 -8.02 -18.60
N ALA A 76 18.36 -6.91 -18.33
CA ALA A 76 18.88 -5.56 -18.37
C ALA A 76 18.24 -4.70 -17.26
N SER A 77 18.76 -3.49 -17.04
CA SER A 77 18.16 -2.55 -16.10
C SER A 77 16.75 -2.14 -16.53
N LEU A 78 15.89 -1.86 -15.55
CA LEU A 78 14.60 -1.21 -15.83
C LEU A 78 14.84 0.14 -16.53
N PRO A 79 13.86 0.63 -17.33
CA PRO A 79 13.92 1.96 -17.91
C PRO A 79 14.18 3.02 -16.83
N THR A 80 15.07 3.97 -17.10
CA THR A 80 15.40 5.07 -16.17
C THR A 80 14.16 5.89 -15.81
N SER A 81 13.37 6.22 -16.83
CA SER A 81 12.00 6.73 -16.69
C SER A 81 11.04 5.56 -16.83
N GLN A 82 10.58 5.02 -15.70
CA GLN A 82 9.53 4.00 -15.62
C GLN A 82 8.17 4.64 -15.91
N THR A 83 8.01 5.05 -17.17
CA THR A 83 6.82 5.70 -17.71
C THR A 83 6.38 4.98 -18.98
N SER A 84 5.08 5.04 -19.27
CA SER A 84 4.48 4.59 -20.52
C SER A 84 3.84 5.78 -21.23
N THR A 85 3.87 5.78 -22.57
CA THR A 85 3.17 6.80 -23.37
C THR A 85 1.86 6.21 -23.87
N ILE A 86 0.74 6.67 -23.32
CA ILE A 86 -0.60 6.22 -23.71
C ILE A 86 -1.38 7.45 -24.19
N ALA A 87 -1.94 7.38 -25.40
CA ALA A 87 -2.67 8.48 -26.03
C ALA A 87 -1.88 9.82 -26.06
N GLY A 88 -0.56 9.74 -26.23
CA GLY A 88 0.33 10.92 -26.26
C GLY A 88 0.68 11.51 -24.89
N GLN A 89 0.18 10.93 -23.79
CA GLN A 89 0.48 11.36 -22.42
C GLN A 89 1.51 10.44 -21.76
N SER A 90 2.44 11.02 -21.00
CA SER A 90 3.41 10.26 -20.19
C SER A 90 2.79 9.86 -18.86
N ILE A 91 2.69 8.56 -18.62
CA ILE A 91 2.08 7.96 -17.44
C ILE A 91 3.16 7.29 -16.61
N TYR A 92 3.28 7.68 -15.35
CA TYR A 92 4.21 7.08 -14.39
C TYR A 92 3.67 5.76 -13.84
N TRP A 93 4.56 4.77 -13.71
CA TRP A 93 4.25 3.51 -13.05
C TRP A 93 4.18 3.69 -11.53
N GLY A 94 3.36 2.90 -10.84
CA GLY A 94 3.20 2.93 -9.39
C GLY A 94 4.40 2.38 -8.62
N LYS A 95 5.27 1.60 -9.30
CA LYS A 95 6.52 1.03 -8.78
C LYS A 95 6.36 0.21 -7.49
N GLY A 96 5.20 -0.42 -7.31
CA GLY A 96 4.97 -1.17 -6.09
C GLY A 96 4.08 -2.38 -6.23
N VAL A 97 4.15 -3.21 -5.19
CA VAL A 97 3.49 -4.50 -5.12
C VAL A 97 2.64 -4.53 -3.86
N VAL A 98 1.38 -4.90 -4.02
CA VAL A 98 0.43 -5.05 -2.91
C VAL A 98 0.68 -6.39 -2.23
N THR A 99 0.95 -6.34 -0.92
CA THR A 99 1.12 -7.52 -0.04
C THR A 99 -0.09 -7.66 0.88
N ASN A 100 -0.04 -8.57 1.86
CA ASN A 100 -1.20 -8.86 2.72
C ASN A 100 -1.60 -7.66 3.58
N PHE A 101 -0.62 -6.99 4.17
CA PHE A 101 -0.83 -5.92 5.17
C PHE A 101 -0.14 -4.61 4.79
N GLY A 102 0.28 -4.45 3.54
CA GLY A 102 1.00 -3.26 3.13
C GLY A 102 1.35 -3.18 1.65
N PHE A 103 2.00 -2.08 1.31
CA PHE A 103 2.47 -1.80 -0.04
C PHE A 103 3.99 -1.70 -0.03
N LEU A 104 4.64 -2.39 -0.95
CA LEU A 104 6.09 -2.31 -1.15
C LEU A 104 6.39 -1.42 -2.34
N ARG A 105 7.39 -0.54 -2.26
CA ARG A 105 7.85 0.26 -3.42
C ARG A 105 9.35 0.19 -3.64
N GLY A 106 9.74 0.12 -4.91
CA GLY A 106 11.11 0.34 -5.36
C GLY A 106 11.57 -0.64 -6.44
N ASP A 107 12.68 -0.30 -7.09
CA ASP A 107 13.15 -0.98 -8.30
C ASP A 107 13.63 -2.42 -8.05
N ASP A 108 14.10 -2.70 -6.83
CA ASP A 108 14.55 -4.02 -6.41
C ASP A 108 13.42 -5.06 -6.41
N LEU A 109 12.15 -4.63 -6.36
CA LEU A 109 10.98 -5.52 -6.39
C LEU A 109 10.91 -6.36 -7.65
N MET A 110 11.31 -5.81 -8.81
CA MET A 110 11.28 -6.56 -10.07
C MET A 110 12.59 -7.29 -10.36
N ASN A 111 13.67 -6.98 -9.64
CA ASN A 111 14.99 -7.50 -9.95
C ASN A 111 15.48 -8.57 -8.98
N LYS A 112 15.20 -8.43 -7.68
CA LYS A 112 15.89 -9.18 -6.61
C LYS A 112 15.00 -10.10 -5.76
N TRP A 113 13.70 -10.17 -6.04
CA TRP A 113 12.68 -10.75 -5.14
C TRP A 113 12.10 -12.09 -5.63
N GLN A 114 12.95 -12.95 -6.17
CA GLN A 114 12.52 -14.17 -6.85
C GLN A 114 11.75 -15.13 -5.95
N LYS A 115 12.14 -15.21 -4.66
CA LYS A 115 11.48 -16.11 -3.70
C LYS A 115 10.05 -15.70 -3.41
N MET A 116 9.76 -14.40 -3.35
CA MET A 116 8.40 -13.89 -3.17
C MET A 116 7.50 -14.22 -4.37
N TYR A 117 8.09 -14.35 -5.56
CA TYR A 117 7.36 -14.72 -6.77
C TYR A 117 7.48 -16.20 -7.13
N ALA A 118 8.03 -17.05 -6.27
CA ALA A 118 8.10 -18.47 -6.54
C ALA A 118 6.69 -19.10 -6.62
N SER A 119 6.59 -20.23 -7.32
CA SER A 119 5.35 -21.01 -7.35
C SER A 119 5.09 -21.65 -5.99
N GLY A 120 3.84 -21.66 -5.53
CA GLY A 120 3.45 -22.24 -4.23
C GLY A 120 3.69 -21.34 -3.01
N VAL A 121 4.17 -20.12 -3.24
CA VAL A 121 4.37 -19.08 -2.22
C VAL A 121 3.25 -18.05 -2.34
N LEU A 122 2.83 -17.43 -1.25
CA LEU A 122 1.94 -16.27 -1.32
C LEU A 122 2.78 -14.98 -1.28
N VAL A 123 2.45 -14.00 -2.12
CA VAL A 123 3.12 -12.68 -2.08
C VAL A 123 3.03 -12.03 -0.68
N GLY A 124 2.01 -12.39 0.10
CA GLY A 124 1.84 -11.97 1.50
C GLY A 124 2.86 -12.54 2.48
N ASP A 125 3.50 -13.66 2.16
CA ASP A 125 4.50 -14.31 3.05
C ASP A 125 5.80 -13.47 3.15
N GLY A 126 6.00 -12.53 2.21
CA GLY A 126 7.12 -11.58 2.25
C GLY A 126 6.98 -10.50 3.33
N THR A 127 5.79 -10.31 3.88
CA THR A 127 5.48 -9.32 4.93
C THR A 127 4.79 -10.01 6.11
N PRO A 128 5.48 -10.90 6.86
CA PRO A 128 4.87 -11.59 7.98
C PRO A 128 4.45 -10.61 9.07
N PHE A 129 3.28 -10.88 9.64
CA PHE A 129 2.85 -10.30 10.89
C PHE A 129 3.38 -11.18 12.02
N ALA A 130 4.31 -10.65 12.82
CA ALA A 130 4.89 -11.36 13.96
C ALA A 130 4.77 -10.49 15.22
N GLY A 131 3.94 -10.95 16.16
CA GLY A 131 3.63 -10.21 17.38
C GLY A 131 2.82 -8.94 17.08
N SER A 132 3.42 -7.77 17.30
CA SER A 132 2.82 -6.44 17.09
C SER A 132 3.42 -5.67 15.91
N SER A 133 4.24 -6.31 15.07
CA SER A 133 4.95 -5.64 13.97
C SER A 133 4.80 -6.40 12.65
N ILE A 134 4.62 -5.64 11.56
CA ILE A 134 4.79 -6.15 10.20
C ILE A 134 6.24 -5.87 9.83
N SER A 135 6.97 -6.89 9.40
CA SER A 135 8.37 -6.77 9.00
C SER A 135 8.60 -7.37 7.63
N LEU A 136 9.70 -6.99 6.97
CA LEU A 136 10.13 -7.65 5.74
C LEU A 136 10.77 -8.99 6.09
N SER A 137 10.32 -10.07 5.44
CA SER A 137 10.92 -11.38 5.62
C SER A 137 12.36 -11.39 5.10
N SER A 138 13.33 -11.65 5.98
CA SER A 138 14.75 -11.71 5.62
C SER A 138 15.10 -12.85 4.66
N THR A 139 14.23 -13.84 4.53
CA THR A 139 14.42 -15.00 3.65
C THR A 139 13.81 -14.81 2.26
N MET A 140 12.84 -13.92 2.14
CA MET A 140 12.03 -13.71 0.92
C MET A 140 12.24 -12.34 0.27
N THR A 141 12.75 -11.37 1.02
CA THR A 141 12.99 -9.99 0.58
C THR A 141 14.48 -9.72 0.47
N SER A 142 14.86 -8.76 -0.37
CA SER A 142 16.26 -8.40 -0.61
C SER A 142 16.38 -6.89 -0.87
N GLY A 143 17.47 -6.29 -0.39
CA GLY A 143 17.74 -4.87 -0.54
C GLY A 143 17.07 -4.00 0.54
N THR A 144 17.21 -2.68 0.39
CA THR A 144 16.79 -1.66 1.35
C THR A 144 15.46 -1.04 0.94
N LEU A 145 14.46 -1.89 0.73
CA LEU A 145 13.14 -1.44 0.29
C LEU A 145 12.33 -0.90 1.47
N ASN A 146 11.55 0.14 1.20
CA ASN A 146 10.64 0.71 2.18
C ASN A 146 9.34 -0.13 2.19
N LEU A 147 9.05 -0.73 3.35
CA LEU A 147 7.75 -1.30 3.63
C LEU A 147 6.82 -0.20 4.13
N TYR A 148 5.78 0.10 3.35
CA TYR A 148 4.71 0.98 3.81
C TYR A 148 3.65 0.10 4.47
N GLN A 149 3.68 0.08 5.79
CA GLN A 149 2.70 -0.59 6.65
C GLN A 149 1.44 0.27 6.75
N GLY A 150 0.29 -0.34 6.97
CA GLY A 150 -0.87 0.38 7.50
C GLY A 150 -1.78 1.08 6.48
N ALA A 151 -3.04 1.18 6.90
CA ALA A 151 -4.26 1.72 6.31
C ALA A 151 -4.27 1.96 4.78
N PHE A 152 -5.15 1.21 4.10
CA PHE A 152 -5.68 1.64 2.82
C PHE A 152 -6.27 3.05 2.98
N THR A 153 -5.71 4.04 2.29
CA THR A 153 -6.15 5.44 2.39
C THR A 153 -7.54 5.58 1.77
N ASN A 154 -8.64 5.37 2.51
CA ASN A 154 -10.01 5.58 2.05
C ASN A 154 -10.42 7.03 2.30
N ASN A 155 -10.31 7.94 1.31
CA ASN A 155 -10.86 9.31 1.36
C ASN A 155 -10.79 10.02 2.74
N GLY A 156 -9.62 10.01 3.38
CA GLY A 156 -9.41 10.66 4.70
C GLY A 156 -9.80 9.83 5.93
N VAL A 157 -10.23 8.57 5.77
CA VAL A 157 -10.51 7.60 6.82
C VAL A 157 -9.40 6.55 6.85
N LEU A 158 -8.67 6.49 7.97
CA LEU A 158 -7.78 5.38 8.27
C LEU A 158 -8.64 4.16 8.64
N VAL A 159 -8.70 3.16 7.76
CA VAL A 159 -9.29 1.85 8.08
C VAL A 159 -8.16 0.90 8.41
N GLY A 160 -7.90 0.71 9.70
CA GLY A 160 -7.03 -0.33 10.24
C GLY A 160 -7.83 -1.15 11.25
N ASP A 161 -7.76 -2.48 11.14
CA ASP A 161 -8.21 -3.37 12.21
C ASP A 161 -7.18 -3.28 13.35
N GLY A 162 -7.48 -2.45 14.35
CA GLY A 162 -6.65 -2.26 15.55
C GLY A 162 -5.38 -1.41 15.36
N THR A 163 -5.20 -0.41 16.22
CA THR A 163 -4.09 0.56 16.26
C THR A 163 -3.85 1.30 14.95
N LEU A 164 -4.03 2.61 15.02
CA LEU A 164 -3.87 3.55 13.92
C LEU A 164 -2.42 3.57 13.38
N TYR A 165 -2.15 2.75 12.37
CA TYR A 165 -0.88 2.76 11.66
C TYR A 165 -1.05 3.44 10.30
N LEU A 166 -0.59 4.69 10.24
CA LEU A 166 0.04 5.38 9.09
C LEU A 166 -0.82 6.20 8.10
N SER A 167 -0.13 7.19 7.57
CA SER A 167 -0.63 8.48 7.07
C SER A 167 -0.39 8.66 5.57
N ALA A 168 -1.28 9.43 4.92
CA ALA A 168 -1.60 9.39 3.50
C ALA A 168 -0.61 10.05 2.50
N ASN A 169 0.69 10.15 2.80
CA ASN A 169 1.68 10.75 1.87
C ASN A 169 2.67 9.76 1.24
N ALA A 170 2.50 8.45 1.44
CA ALA A 170 3.36 7.41 0.86
C ALA A 170 3.29 7.29 -0.69
N MET A 171 2.35 7.98 -1.34
CA MET A 171 2.20 7.87 -2.79
C MET A 171 2.98 8.91 -3.62
N GLY A 172 3.56 9.96 -3.01
CA GLY A 172 4.06 11.14 -3.73
C GLY A 172 5.52 11.58 -3.51
N GLY A 173 6.38 10.74 -2.92
CA GLY A 173 7.84 11.00 -2.93
C GLY A 173 8.37 12.11 -2.00
N SER A 174 7.59 12.56 -1.01
CA SER A 174 8.09 13.49 0.02
C SER A 174 8.25 12.76 1.37
N PRO A 175 9.40 12.91 2.07
CA PRO A 175 9.58 12.34 3.38
C PRO A 175 8.84 13.20 4.40
N THR A 176 7.60 12.82 4.68
CA THR A 176 7.03 12.73 6.04
C THR A 176 5.53 12.58 5.94
N PRO A 177 5.02 11.59 6.66
CA PRO A 177 3.90 11.92 7.52
C PRO A 177 4.17 11.40 8.94
N PHE A 178 4.48 12.35 9.83
CA PHE A 178 4.81 12.12 11.23
C PHE A 178 3.61 11.54 11.98
N LEU A 179 3.75 10.35 12.55
CA LEU A 179 3.48 10.21 13.98
C LEU A 179 4.78 10.69 14.62
N ASN A 180 4.80 11.90 15.17
CA ASN A 180 5.96 12.32 15.94
C ASN A 180 6.11 11.34 17.11
N ALA A 181 7.32 11.14 17.64
CA ALA A 181 7.57 10.22 18.75
C ALA A 181 6.79 10.54 20.05
N GLN A 182 5.92 11.56 20.01
CA GLN A 182 5.01 12.04 21.04
C GLN A 182 3.54 11.61 20.84
N GLY A 183 3.20 10.78 19.84
CA GLY A 183 1.85 10.19 19.73
C GLY A 183 0.76 11.15 19.24
N VAL A 184 1.12 12.21 18.51
CA VAL A 184 0.13 13.15 17.93
C VAL A 184 -0.42 12.60 16.61
N LEU A 185 -1.74 12.46 16.54
CA LEU A 185 -2.44 12.19 15.30
C LEU A 185 -2.87 13.49 14.62
N VAL A 186 -2.43 13.69 13.38
CA VAL A 186 -2.95 14.74 12.49
C VAL A 186 -3.62 14.05 11.30
N SER A 187 -4.95 14.07 11.26
CA SER A 187 -5.75 13.63 10.10
C SER A 187 -6.45 14.83 9.47
N ASP A 188 -6.62 14.80 8.15
CA ASP A 188 -7.39 15.79 7.38
C ASP A 188 -8.91 15.47 7.35
N GLY A 189 -9.34 14.45 8.08
CA GLY A 189 -10.71 13.93 8.06
C GLY A 189 -11.23 13.41 9.41
N VAL A 190 -12.21 12.50 9.32
CA VAL A 190 -12.96 11.91 10.44
C VAL A 190 -12.19 10.75 11.07
N LEU A 191 -12.05 10.77 12.39
CA LEU A 191 -11.55 9.63 13.14
C LEU A 191 -12.72 8.71 13.55
N VAL A 192 -12.72 7.49 13.02
CA VAL A 192 -13.68 6.43 13.39
C VAL A 192 -12.91 5.34 14.11
N GLY A 193 -13.29 5.07 15.37
CA GLY A 193 -12.80 3.92 16.14
C GLY A 193 -13.97 3.25 16.84
N ASP A 194 -13.76 2.03 17.34
CA ASP A 194 -14.76 1.20 18.04
C ASP A 194 -15.25 1.76 19.40
N GLY A 195 -15.19 3.08 19.59
CA GLY A 195 -15.98 3.80 20.58
C GLY A 195 -15.20 4.56 21.65
N VAL A 196 -13.90 4.34 21.82
CA VAL A 196 -13.13 5.02 22.89
C VAL A 196 -11.91 5.75 22.34
N LEU A 197 -11.92 7.08 22.46
CA LEU A 197 -10.75 7.92 22.30
C LEU A 197 -10.27 8.37 23.67
N VAL A 198 -9.21 7.75 24.20
CA VAL A 198 -8.58 8.16 25.46
C VAL A 198 -7.42 9.11 25.14
N GLY A 199 -7.53 10.35 25.58
CA GLY A 199 -6.41 11.29 25.60
C GLY A 199 -6.32 11.91 26.99
N ASP A 200 -5.11 12.08 27.51
CA ASP A 200 -4.83 12.80 28.77
C ASP A 200 -5.11 14.33 28.65
N GLY A 201 -5.77 14.79 27.58
CA GLY A 201 -5.83 16.19 27.21
C GLY A 201 -7.14 16.65 26.58
N VAL A 202 -7.11 17.88 26.05
CA VAL A 202 -8.26 18.59 25.49
C VAL A 202 -8.51 18.13 24.05
N LEU A 203 -9.75 17.71 23.76
CA LEU A 203 -10.21 17.50 22.39
C LEU A 203 -10.73 18.85 21.84
N VAL A 204 -10.00 19.45 20.91
CA VAL A 204 -10.41 20.70 20.23
C VAL A 204 -10.98 20.34 18.87
N GLY A 205 -12.26 20.65 18.65
CA GLY A 205 -12.90 20.56 17.35
C GLY A 205 -13.87 21.72 17.18
N ASP A 206 -14.02 22.24 15.96
CA ASP A 206 -14.97 23.31 15.63
C ASP A 206 -16.45 22.86 15.70
N GLY A 207 -16.72 21.64 16.17
CA GLY A 207 -18.03 20.97 16.12
C GLY A 207 -18.65 20.61 17.46
N VAL A 208 -19.80 19.93 17.40
CA VAL A 208 -20.57 19.44 18.55
C VAL A 208 -19.99 18.13 19.08
N LEU A 209 -19.59 18.10 20.35
CA LEU A 209 -19.25 16.87 21.05
C LEU A 209 -20.55 16.23 21.60
N VAL A 210 -21.08 15.20 20.92
CA VAL A 210 -22.22 14.43 21.43
C VAL A 210 -21.67 13.27 22.26
N GLY A 211 -21.44 13.52 23.55
CA GLY A 211 -21.15 12.47 24.53
C GLY A 211 -22.45 11.97 25.15
N ASP A 212 -22.56 10.65 25.36
CA ASP A 212 -23.63 10.07 26.18
C ASP A 212 -23.44 10.49 27.65
N GLY A 213 -24.00 11.66 28.00
CA GLY A 213 -24.84 11.77 29.18
C GLY A 213 -24.25 12.03 30.57
N THR A 214 -22.97 12.40 30.78
CA THR A 214 -22.50 12.71 32.17
C THR A 214 -21.61 13.92 32.38
N ALA A 215 -21.05 14.56 31.34
CA ALA A 215 -20.05 15.62 31.55
C ALA A 215 -20.57 17.06 31.41
N TRP A 216 -21.77 17.30 30.87
CA TRP A 216 -22.21 18.65 30.49
C TRP A 216 -23.31 19.27 31.36
N LEU A 217 -24.08 18.44 32.05
CA LEU A 217 -25.04 18.91 33.04
C LEU A 217 -24.55 18.31 34.35
N GLY A 218 -23.98 19.16 35.23
CA GLY A 218 -23.44 18.76 36.53
C GLY A 218 -24.38 17.85 37.31
N ASP A 219 -23.84 17.13 38.29
CA ASP A 219 -24.65 16.24 39.10
C ASP A 219 -25.80 17.00 39.81
N ASN A 220 -26.90 16.29 40.07
CA ASN A 220 -28.02 16.83 40.84
C ASN A 220 -27.67 16.89 42.35
N THR A 221 -26.46 17.28 42.72
CA THR A 221 -26.14 17.55 44.12
C THR A 221 -26.73 18.90 44.54
N ILE A 222 -27.13 18.98 45.81
CA ILE A 222 -27.77 20.15 46.43
C ILE A 222 -26.94 21.43 46.27
N SER A 223 -25.63 21.31 45.98
CA SER A 223 -24.69 22.42 45.79
C SER A 223 -24.80 23.18 44.46
N MET A 224 -25.52 22.68 43.45
CA MET A 224 -25.60 23.31 42.12
C MET A 224 -27.00 23.78 41.67
N LEU A 225 -28.00 23.76 42.55
CA LEU A 225 -29.32 24.33 42.23
C LEU A 225 -29.25 25.87 42.27
N PRO A 226 -29.73 26.59 41.23
CA PRO A 226 -29.81 28.04 41.26
C PRO A 226 -30.79 28.46 42.35
N ARG A 227 -30.33 29.35 43.23
CA ARG A 227 -31.15 29.92 44.31
C ARG A 227 -32.06 31.02 43.80
#